data_AF-A0A8S2US09-F1
#
_entry.id   AF-A0A8S2US09-F1
#
_cell.length_a   1.000
_cell.length_b   1.000
_cell.length_c   1.000
_cell.angle_alpha   90.00
_cell.angle_beta   90.00
_cell.angle_gamma   90.00
#
_symmetry.space_group_name_H-M   'P 1'
#
loop_
_entity.id
_entity.type
_entity.pdbx_description
1 polymer ?
#
loop_
_entity_poly.entity_id
_entity_poly.type
_entity_poly.pdbx_seq_one_letter_code
_entity_poly.pdbx_strand_id
1 'polypeptide(L)' 'LTNQLIQYILLDFGLWNKAKYDVRISHLQYIAALIKDERKFYRTKFGVQYFLDIIRQYFNSPEEDIDEQKQLRSAVYGIM' A
#
# COMPACT_ATOMS: atom_id res chain seq x y z
N LEU A 1 -2.49 -2.41 -23.71
CA LEU A 1 -3.42 -3.17 -22.86
C LEU A 1 -2.76 -3.73 -21.59
N THR A 2 -1.59 -4.36 -21.69
CA THR A 2 -0.90 -5.05 -20.58
C THR A 2 -0.58 -4.15 -19.38
N ASN A 3 -0.02 -2.95 -19.61
CA ASN A 3 0.35 -2.07 -18.49
C ASN A 3 -0.84 -1.50 -17.70
N GLN A 4 -2.00 -1.31 -18.33
CA GLN A 4 -3.20 -0.82 -17.66
C GLN A 4 -3.81 -1.91 -16.76
N LEU A 5 -3.84 -3.16 -17.24
CA LEU A 5 -4.30 -4.28 -16.44
C LEU A 5 -3.40 -4.53 -15.23
N ILE A 6 -2.08 -4.45 -15.42
CA ILE A 6 -1.11 -4.57 -14.32
C ILE A 6 -1.34 -3.47 -13.29
N GLN A 7 -1.47 -2.20 -13.71
CA GLN A 7 -1.77 -1.11 -12.78
C GLN A 7 -3.10 -1.30 -12.05
N TYR A 8 -4.13 -1.81 -12.75
CA TYR A 8 -5.43 -2.06 -12.15
C TYR A 8 -5.35 -3.10 -11.03
N ILE A 9 -4.73 -4.26 -11.29
CA ILE A 9 -4.53 -5.32 -10.29
C ILE A 9 -3.64 -4.83 -9.15
N LEU A 10 -2.59 -4.06 -9.46
CA LEU A 10 -1.66 -3.54 -8.47
C LEU A 10 -2.35 -2.59 -7.48
N LEU A 11 -3.32 -1.81 -7.94
CA LEU A 11 -4.09 -0.86 -7.12
C LEU A 11 -5.38 -1.45 -6.55
N ASP A 12 -5.70 -2.72 -6.82
CA ASP A 12 -6.82 -3.42 -6.19
C ASP A 12 -6.42 -3.95 -4.81
N PHE A 13 -6.35 -3.05 -3.83
CA PHE A 13 -5.98 -3.42 -2.47
C PHE A 13 -6.96 -4.39 -1.80
N GLY A 14 -8.22 -4.45 -2.28
CA GLY A 14 -9.21 -5.40 -1.79
C GLY A 14 -8.87 -6.84 -2.17
N LEU A 15 -8.30 -7.04 -3.35
CA LEU A 15 -7.72 -8.32 -3.77
C LEU A 15 -6.53 -8.70 -2.86
N TRP A 16 -5.58 -7.78 -2.69
CA TRP A 16 -4.37 -8.04 -1.91
C TRP A 16 -4.66 -8.34 -0.44
N ASN A 17 -5.66 -7.68 0.15
CA ASN A 17 -6.06 -7.92 1.54
C ASN A 17 -6.50 -9.35 1.85
N LYS A 18 -6.95 -10.10 0.84
CA LYS A 18 -7.33 -11.50 1.00
C LYS A 18 -6.14 -12.45 0.91
N ALA A 19 -4.97 -11.96 0.52
CA ALA A 19 -3.76 -12.76 0.44
C ALA A 19 -3.17 -13.06 1.83
N LYS A 20 -2.23 -14.01 1.88
CA LYS A 20 -1.47 -14.31 3.09
C LYS A 20 -0.68 -13.06 3.54
N TYR A 21 -0.42 -12.99 4.85
CA TYR A 21 0.27 -11.87 5.47
C TYR A 21 1.56 -11.47 4.73
N ASP A 22 2.48 -12.41 4.47
CA ASP A 22 3.75 -12.12 3.78
C ASP A 22 3.57 -11.45 2.40
N VAL A 23 2.52 -11.85 1.69
CA VAL A 23 2.18 -11.31 0.36
C VAL A 23 1.63 -9.89 0.51
N ARG A 24 0.78 -9.64 1.52
CA ARG A 24 0.24 -8.31 1.84
C ARG A 24 1.35 -7.33 2.21
N ILE A 25 2.30 -7.76 3.04
CA ILE A 25 3.48 -6.96 3.40
C ILE A 25 4.33 -6.64 2.19
N SER A 26 4.65 -7.66 1.39
CA SER A 26 5.49 -7.49 0.19
C SER A 26 4.84 -6.54 -0.81
N HIS A 27 3.51 -6.67 -1.02
CA HIS A 27 2.75 -5.77 -1.88
C HIS A 27 2.78 -4.32 -1.37
N LEU A 28 2.56 -4.11 -0.07
CA LEU A 28 2.62 -2.76 0.48
C LEU A 28 4.02 -2.15 0.35
N GLN A 29 5.07 -2.90 0.69
CA GLN A 29 6.45 -2.42 0.57
C GLN A 29 6.76 -2.02 -0.88
N TYR A 30 6.29 -2.81 -1.85
CA TYR A 30 6.40 -2.48 -3.27
C TYR A 30 5.67 -1.20 -3.63
N ILE A 31 4.40 -1.04 -3.21
CA ILE A 31 3.61 0.18 -3.42
C ILE A 31 4.30 1.39 -2.79
N ALA A 32 4.82 1.24 -1.57
CA ALA A 32 5.55 2.29 -0.86
C ALA A 32 6.79 2.74 -1.63
N ALA A 33 7.57 1.79 -2.14
CA ALA A 33 8.75 2.06 -2.97
C ALA A 33 8.35 2.75 -4.29
N LEU A 34 7.32 2.26 -4.97
CA LEU A 34 6.82 2.81 -6.23
C LEU A 34 6.33 4.27 -6.08
N ILE A 35 5.58 4.56 -5.02
CA ILE A 35 5.15 5.94 -4.72
C ILE A 35 6.34 6.81 -4.33
N LYS A 36 7.30 6.26 -3.57
CA LYS A 36 8.50 6.99 -3.16
C LYS A 36 9.35 7.40 -4.38
N ASP A 37 9.40 6.56 -5.41
CA ASP A 37 10.13 6.83 -6.65
C ASP A 37 9.46 7.95 -7.47
N GLU A 38 8.12 7.96 -7.55
CA GLU A 38 7.37 8.96 -8.33
C GLU A 38 6.38 9.81 -7.49
N ARG A 39 6.83 10.33 -6.35
CA ARG A 39 5.95 11.02 -5.36
C ARG A 39 5.06 12.09 -5.97
N LYS A 40 5.62 12.93 -6.86
CA LYS A 40 4.87 14.04 -7.49
C LYS A 40 3.73 13.51 -8.36
N PHE A 41 4.00 12.51 -9.19
CA PHE A 41 3.00 11.91 -10.06
C PHE A 41 1.85 11.30 -9.26
N TYR A 42 2.16 10.44 -8.29
CA TYR A 42 1.15 9.74 -7.49
C TYR A 42 0.33 10.68 -6.61
N ARG A 43 0.95 11.69 -6.00
CA ARG A 43 0.21 12.71 -5.22
C ARG A 43 -0.71 13.56 -6.09
N THR A 44 -0.30 13.92 -7.30
CA THR A 44 -1.15 14.67 -8.25
C THR A 44 -2.29 13.80 -8.79
N LYS A 45 -2.02 12.51 -9.07
CA LYS A 45 -3.00 11.62 -9.70
C LYS A 45 -4.06 11.09 -8.72
N PHE A 46 -3.67 10.74 -7.50
CA PHE A 46 -4.56 10.07 -6.53
C PHE A 46 -4.85 10.90 -5.27
N GLY A 47 -4.01 11.91 -4.98
CA GLY A 47 -4.08 12.67 -3.73
C GLY A 47 -3.44 11.92 -2.55
N VAL A 48 -3.02 12.67 -1.54
CA VAL A 48 -2.40 12.11 -0.32
C VAL A 48 -3.41 11.27 0.48
N GLN A 49 -4.69 11.66 0.47
CA GLN A 49 -5.74 10.99 1.24
C GLN A 49 -5.97 9.55 0.79
N TYR A 50 -5.90 9.28 -0.52
CA TYR A 50 -6.02 7.92 -1.06
C TYR A 50 -5.02 6.98 -0.39
N PHE A 51 -3.75 7.38 -0.32
CA PHE A 51 -2.72 6.57 0.33
C PHE A 51 -3.00 6.39 1.82
N LEU A 52 -3.40 7.46 2.53
CA LEU A 52 -3.77 7.38 3.95
C LEU A 52 -4.93 6.40 4.20
N ASP A 53 -5.91 6.35 3.31
CA ASP A 53 -7.08 5.48 3.47
C ASP A 53 -6.73 4.02 3.19
N ILE A 54 -5.89 3.74 2.18
CA ILE A 54 -5.28 2.42 1.98
C ILE A 54 -4.54 1.99 3.25
N ILE A 55 -3.74 2.89 3.82
CA ILE A 55 -2.95 2.58 5.01
C ILE A 55 -3.86 2.20 6.19
N ARG A 56 -4.92 2.99 6.43
CA ARG A 56 -5.86 2.75 7.51
C ARG A 56 -6.66 1.48 7.32
N GLN A 57 -7.11 1.20 6.09
CA GLN A 57 -7.97 0.07 5.79
C GLN A 57 -7.25 -1.27 5.91
N TYR A 58 -5.97 -1.32 5.54
CA TYR A 58 -5.24 -2.58 5.41
C TYR A 58 -4.18 -2.84 6.48
N PHE A 59 -3.84 -1.84 7.32
CA PHE A 59 -2.81 -1.95 8.37
C PHE A 59 -3.26 -1.53 9.77
N ASN A 60 -4.56 -1.24 9.96
CA ASN A 60 -5.17 -1.12 11.30
C ASN A 60 -6.13 -2.28 11.57
N SER A 61 -5.86 -3.48 11.02
CA SER A 61 -6.66 -4.65 11.38
C SER A 61 -6.41 -4.99 12.85
N PRO A 62 -7.44 -5.00 13.72
CA PRO A 62 -7.28 -5.31 15.14
C PRO A 62 -6.83 -6.76 15.41
N GLU A 63 -6.82 -7.61 14.38
CA GLU A 63 -6.42 -9.01 14.43
C GLU A 63 -4.92 -9.24 14.13
N GLU A 64 -4.17 -8.21 13.72
CA GLU A 64 -2.75 -8.33 13.36
C GLU A 64 -1.80 -8.05 14.54
N ASP A 65 -0.65 -8.72 14.55
CA ASP A 65 0.37 -8.58 15.60
C ASP A 65 0.87 -7.13 15.67
N ILE A 66 1.07 -6.64 16.90
CA ILE A 66 1.44 -5.25 17.19
C ILE A 66 2.80 -4.89 16.57
N ASP A 67 3.74 -5.84 16.50
CA ASP A 67 5.06 -5.62 15.89
C ASP A 67 4.99 -5.56 14.36
N GLU A 68 4.08 -6.32 13.76
CA GLU A 68 3.77 -6.26 12.33
C GLU A 68 3.19 -4.89 11.96
N GLN A 69 2.25 -4.39 12.76
CA GLN A 69 1.70 -3.04 12.59
C GLN A 69 2.76 -1.94 12.71
N LYS A 70 3.79 -2.12 13.56
CA LYS A 70 4.89 -1.14 13.70
C LYS A 70 5.82 -1.11 12.49
N GLN A 71 6.25 -2.28 11.98
CA GLN A 71 7.07 -2.35 10.78
C GLN A 71 6.33 -1.76 9.56
N LEU A 72 5.04 -2.07 9.45
CA LEU A 72 4.15 -1.52 8.44
C LEU A 72 4.05 0.00 8.50
N ARG A 73 3.84 0.57 9.70
CA ARG A 73 3.81 2.03 9.90
C ARG A 73 5.12 2.69 9.50
N SER A 74 6.27 2.09 9.82
CA SER A 74 7.59 2.64 9.49
C SER A 74 7.84 2.73 7.97
N ALA A 75 7.46 1.70 7.20
CA ALA A 75 7.58 1.71 5.74
C ALA A 75 6.73 2.81 5.10
N VAL A 76 5.56 3.05 5.69
CA VAL A 76 4.57 4.02 5.23
C VAL A 76 4.94 5.47 5.56
N TYR A 77 5.55 5.74 6.72
CA TYR A 77 6.06 7.09 7.02
C TYR A 77 7.09 7.58 6.00
N GLY A 78 7.75 6.67 5.26
CA GLY A 78 8.62 7.02 4.15
C GLY A 78 7.91 7.48 2.87
N ILE A 79 6.58 7.40 2.81
CA ILE A 79 5.74 7.81 1.66
C ILE A 79 5.21 9.25 1.83
N MET A 80 4.94 9.67 3.08
CA MET A 80 4.61 11.06 3.44
C MET A 80 5.82 11.99 3.31
#